data_AF-A0A7C2IAG0-F1
#
_entry.id   AF-A0A7C2IAG0-F1
#
_cell.length_a   1.000
_cell.length_b   1.000
_cell.length_c   1.000
_cell.angle_alpha   90.00
_cell.angle_beta   90.00
_cell.angle_gamma   90.00
#
_symmetry.space_group_name_H-M   'P 1'
#
loop_
_entity.id
_entity.type
_entity.pdbx_description
1 polymer ?
#
loop_
_entity_poly.entity_id
_entity_poly.type
_entity_poly.pdbx_seq_one_letter_code
_entity_poly.pdbx_strand_id
1 'polypeptide(L)' 'MALTWLDISLLTLLISLGAILVTQSLIYLTHCDAQEVRRNRQAACRRHEWSRLDSTTGLVCRLCGKLPG' A
#
# COMPACT_ATOMS: atom_id res chain seq x y z
N MET A 1 -21.22 -23.46 -32.75
CA MET A 1 -19.99 -24.02 -32.17
C MET A 1 -20.19 -24.09 -30.67
N ALA A 2 -20.26 -25.28 -30.10
CA ALA A 2 -20.51 -25.45 -28.66
C ALA A 2 -19.20 -25.20 -27.89
N LEU A 3 -19.23 -24.28 -26.93
CA LEU A 3 -18.14 -24.12 -25.96
C LEU A 3 -18.00 -25.45 -25.22
N THR A 4 -16.81 -26.05 -25.26
CA THR A 4 -16.58 -27.28 -24.50
C THR A 4 -16.39 -26.93 -23.03
N TRP A 5 -16.66 -27.88 -22.13
CA TRP A 5 -16.40 -27.73 -20.70
C TRP A 5 -14.92 -27.38 -20.39
N LEU A 6 -14.01 -27.78 -21.29
CA LEU A 6 -12.59 -27.46 -21.21
C LEU A 6 -12.36 -25.96 -21.45
N ASP A 7 -13.04 -25.37 -22.43
CA ASP A 7 -12.95 -23.93 -22.71
C ASP A 7 -13.45 -23.09 -21.52
N ILE A 8 -14.56 -23.50 -20.90
CA ILE A 8 -15.11 -22.85 -19.71
C ILE A 8 -14.12 -22.92 -18.53
N SER A 9 -13.52 -24.09 -18.32
CA SER A 9 -12.53 -24.31 -17.24
C SER A 9 -11.26 -23.48 -17.48
N LEU A 10 -10.80 -23.41 -18.73
CA LEU A 10 -9.63 -22.61 -19.09
C LEU A 10 -9.90 -21.11 -18.89
N LEU A 11 -11.06 -20.62 -19.32
CA LEU A 11 -11.44 -19.21 -19.17
C LEU A 11 -11.54 -18.82 -17.69
N THR A 12 -12.19 -19.63 -16.87
CA THR A 12 -12.31 -19.36 -15.43
C THR A 12 -10.94 -19.31 -14.75
N LEU A 13 -10.03 -20.21 -15.12
CA LEU A 13 -8.67 -20.25 -14.56
C LEU A 13 -7.85 -19.01 -14.98
N LEU A 14 -7.94 -18.61 -16.25
CA LEU A 14 -7.28 -17.40 -16.75
C LEU A 14 -7.81 -16.12 -16.09
N ILE A 15 -9.13 -16.01 -15.92
CA ILE A 15 -9.75 -14.86 -15.23
C ILE A 15 -9.32 -14.82 -13.77
N SER A 16 -9.30 -15.97 -13.09
CA SER A 16 -8.87 -16.07 -11.69
C SER A 16 -7.42 -15.64 -11.51
N LEU A 17 -6.54 -16.11 -12.39
CA LEU A 17 -5.12 -15.74 -12.38
C LEU A 17 -4.94 -14.24 -12.64
N GLY A 18 -5.66 -13.69 -13.63
CA GLY A 18 -5.65 -12.27 -13.94
C GLY A 18 -6.10 -11.42 -12.75
N ALA A 19 -7.19 -11.82 -12.08
CA ALA A 19 -7.69 -11.13 -10.89
C ALA A 19 -6.64 -11.12 -9.75
N ILE A 20 -6.00 -12.25 -9.48
CA ILE A 20 -4.95 -12.33 -8.44
C ILE A 20 -3.78 -11.42 -8.78
N LEU A 21 -3.30 -11.46 -10.02
CA LEU A 21 -2.19 -10.61 -10.47
C LEU A 21 -2.52 -9.13 -10.33
N VAL A 22 -3.68 -8.70 -10.83
CA VAL A 22 -4.12 -7.30 -10.73
C VAL A 22 -4.23 -6.86 -9.27
N THR A 23 -4.81 -7.70 -8.41
CA THR A 23 -4.99 -7.37 -6.99
C THR A 23 -3.63 -7.23 -6.29
N GLN A 24 -2.72 -8.17 -6.52
CA GLN A 24 -1.36 -8.13 -5.96
C GLN A 24 -0.57 -6.91 -6.47
N SER A 25 -0.68 -6.59 -7.77
CA SER A 25 -0.04 -5.40 -8.34
C SER A 25 -0.59 -4.11 -7.72
N LEU A 26 -1.91 -4.00 -7.51
CA LEU A 26 -2.52 -2.84 -6.86
C LEU A 26 -2.07 -2.71 -5.40
N ILE A 27 -2.03 -3.82 -4.65
CA ILE A 27 -1.51 -3.84 -3.28
C ILE A 27 -0.05 -3.39 -3.25
N TYR A 28 0.78 -3.92 -4.16
CA TYR A 28 2.18 -3.53 -4.25
C TYR A 28 2.33 -2.03 -4.58
N LEU A 29 1.60 -1.52 -5.58
CA LEU A 29 1.63 -0.12 -5.98
C LEU A 29 1.18 0.81 -4.85
N THR A 30 0.10 0.47 -4.15
CA THR A 30 -0.38 1.25 -3.00
C THR A 30 0.62 1.24 -1.84
N HIS A 31 1.31 0.13 -1.60
CA HIS A 31 2.40 0.08 -0.63
C HIS A 31 3.60 0.94 -1.04
N CYS A 32 4.01 0.86 -2.30
CA CYS A 32 5.09 1.70 -2.85
C CYS A 32 4.73 3.18 -2.76
N ASP A 33 3.52 3.57 -3.18
CA ASP A 33 3.04 4.94 -3.12
C ASP A 33 2.95 5.42 -1.66
N ALA A 34 2.42 4.60 -0.74
CA ALA A 34 2.44 4.94 0.68
C ALA A 34 3.87 5.11 1.24
N GLN A 35 4.82 4.31 0.78
CA GLN A 35 6.22 4.43 1.18
C GLN A 35 6.88 5.67 0.58
N GLU A 36 6.57 6.01 -0.65
CA GLU A 36 7.07 7.20 -1.35
C GLU A 36 6.47 8.47 -0.77
N VAL A 37 5.16 8.50 -0.47
CA VAL A 37 4.51 9.58 0.28
C VAL A 37 5.14 9.74 1.66
N ARG A 38 5.45 8.65 2.38
CA ARG A 38 6.17 8.72 3.66
C ARG A 38 7.57 9.31 3.49
N ARG A 39 8.33 8.89 2.47
CA ARG A 39 9.66 9.44 2.16
C ARG A 39 9.60 10.91 1.77
N ASN A 40 8.65 11.30 0.93
CA ASN A 40 8.44 12.69 0.50
C ASN A 40 8.02 13.56 1.69
N ARG A 41 7.15 13.07 2.58
CA ARG A 41 6.82 13.78 3.83
C ARG A 41 8.03 13.92 4.75
N GLN A 42 8.89 12.90 4.85
CA GLN A 42 10.13 12.98 5.62
C GLN A 42 11.12 14.00 5.03
N ALA A 43 11.27 14.04 3.70
CA ALA A 43 12.12 14.99 3.00
C ALA A 43 11.58 16.44 3.08
N ALA A 44 10.26 16.61 3.05
CA ALA A 44 9.60 17.90 3.22
C ALA A 44 9.67 18.40 4.68
N CYS A 45 9.72 17.49 5.65
CA CYS A 45 9.88 17.82 7.07
C CYS A 45 11.31 18.30 7.39
N ARG A 46 11.66 19.51 6.94
CA ARG A 46 12.94 20.17 7.31
C ARG A 46 13.01 20.54 8.79
N ARG A 47 11.86 20.75 9.44
CA ARG A 47 11.71 20.87 10.90
C ARG A 47 10.58 19.95 11.33
N HIS A 48 10.88 19.01 12.21
CA HIS A 48 9.88 18.12 12.78
C HIS A 48 9.05 18.91 13.80
N GLU A 49 7.74 19.02 13.54
CA GLU A 49 6.78 19.57 14.50
C GLU A 49 6.29 18.42 15.38
N TRP A 50 6.89 18.30 16.56
CA TRP A 50 6.61 17.21 17.49
C TRP A 50 5.33 17.47 18.28
N SER A 51 4.39 16.54 18.21
CA SER A 51 3.16 16.54 19.02
C SER A 51 3.13 15.30 19.92
N ARG A 52 2.71 15.44 21.18
CA ARG A 52 2.44 14.28 22.04
C ARG A 52 1.19 13.58 21.54
N LEU A 53 1.31 12.31 21.14
CA LEU A 53 0.18 11.50 20.73
C LEU A 53 -0.55 10.95 21.95
N ASP A 54 0.19 10.56 22.99
CA ASP A 54 -0.38 10.13 24.27
C ASP A 54 0.65 10.24 25.41
N SER A 55 0.20 10.18 26.67
CA SER A 55 1.10 10.33 27.84
C SER A 55 2.14 9.20 27.96
N THR A 56 1.87 8.06 27.31
CA THR A 56 2.66 6.83 27.34
C THR A 56 3.38 6.53 26.02
N THR A 57 2.90 7.07 24.89
CA THR A 57 3.51 6.92 23.56
C THR A 57 4.17 8.23 23.18
N GLY A 58 5.50 8.22 23.09
CA GLY A 58 6.35 9.40 22.93
C GLY A 58 5.97 10.37 21.80
N LEU A 59 6.72 11.47 21.71
CA LEU A 59 6.46 12.57 20.76
C LEU A 59 6.41 12.08 19.30
N VAL A 60 5.30 12.25 18.60
CA VAL A 60 5.21 11.93 17.16
C VAL A 60 5.25 13.22 16.35
N CYS A 61 6.05 13.27 15.30
CA CYS A 61 6.06 14.35 14.33
C CYS A 61 4.68 14.44 13.66
N ARG A 62 3.93 15.52 13.90
CA ARG A 62 2.57 15.73 13.37
C ARG A 62 2.51 15.69 11.85
N LEU A 63 3.58 16.14 11.21
CA LEU A 63 3.69 16.28 9.75
C LEU A 63 4.15 14.99 9.06
N CYS A 64 4.94 14.16 9.75
CA CYS A 64 5.68 13.06 9.14
C CYS A 64 5.53 11.70 9.84
N GLY A 65 4.85 11.66 10.99
CA GLY A 65 4.60 10.44 11.76
C GLY A 65 5.85 9.81 12.39
N LYS A 66 7.00 10.47 12.31
CA LYS A 66 8.27 9.97 12.87
C LYS A 66 8.24 10.06 14.40
N LEU A 67 8.81 9.08 15.09
CA LEU A 67 9.09 9.11 16.53
C LEU A 67 10.48 9.71 16.76
N PRO A 68 10.77 10.30 17.93
CA PRO A 68 12.06 10.89 18.23
C PRO A 68 13.00 9.75 18.62
N GLY A 69 14.18 9.70 18.00
CA GLY A 69 15.29 8.86 18.43
C GLY A 69 16.13 9.60 19.44
#